data_AF-A0A943QGH8-F1
#
_entry.id   AF-A0A943QGH8-F1
#
_cell.length_a   1.000
_cell.length_b   1.000
_cell.length_c   1.000
_cell.angle_alpha   90.00
_cell.angle_beta   90.00
_cell.angle_gamma   90.00
#
_symmetry.space_group_name_H-M   'P 1'
#
loop_
_entity.id
_entity.type
_entity.pdbx_description
1 polymer ?
#
loop_
_entity_poly.entity_id
_entity_poly.type
_entity_poly.pdbx_seq_one_letter_code
_entity_poly.pdbx_strand_id
1 'polypeptide(L)'
;MRITGLATGLDMDEIIKNSMKPYRIKIDKKGQDKEILEIKQKLYREVIKDSREFYNKYFDVASSNSLLLSKNWSSVQFTSSNENVLTVSGSGDAKAENYIIKGETGRPARASLALDDIKNNTVVVNGKEFTIEGDTEKEKASNLTNQLKEAGINVTVRYSDFAGTTTSGNAKGFVFESTVLGKDGAFTLGDTVKKIGAENKGVDDIYSTTTGIQTNHFKISYTNTISLQTENGKVDIKISGKDIQKDDGSGVDSEKLKNILNKELEEHNLSVDIANNGEIIFKSAVLGSIVDPQITVNGNGGTFDKGKVGSPTTNTFALNDIKDGKISINDEFIDLSSFENIGTAKDEELVEYINKILDDKKMGITATLNGENLVLTSNENSSKNEIIVSKVLGAKNVDDGRDASITFEDGKGGVYKYVGTSNTVTLDGVTFKFSGEIPEDGITVNGKQDVKSIKDNLVNFFNDYNKLVEKLNSLTTEKRNRDFTPLTADQKKEMSEDEIKLWNEKV
;
A
#
# COMPACT_ATOMS: atom_id res chain seq x y z
N MET A 1 -93.12 4.66 18.71
CA MET A 1 -93.81 5.11 19.94
C MET A 1 -92.77 5.45 20.99
N ARG A 2 -92.82 6.68 21.53
CA ARG A 2 -92.08 7.06 22.73
C ARG A 2 -92.67 6.29 23.91
N ILE A 3 -91.84 5.66 24.73
CA ILE A 3 -92.20 5.28 26.10
C ILE A 3 -91.07 5.79 26.99
N THR A 4 -91.45 6.76 27.82
CA THR A 4 -90.64 7.45 28.82
C THR A 4 -90.74 6.73 30.16
N GLY A 5 -89.64 6.72 30.90
CA GLY A 5 -89.65 6.46 32.34
C GLY A 5 -89.23 5.04 32.69
N LEU A 6 -87.93 4.88 32.97
CA LEU A 6 -87.39 4.33 34.21
C LEU A 6 -85.87 4.48 34.13
N ALA A 7 -85.28 5.02 35.18
CA ALA A 7 -83.85 5.04 35.38
C ALA A 7 -83.34 3.59 35.38
N THR A 8 -82.72 3.16 34.29
CA THR A 8 -82.00 1.89 34.25
C THR A 8 -80.63 2.17 33.67
N GLY A 9 -79.60 1.96 34.50
CA GLY A 9 -78.22 1.81 34.07
C GLY A 9 -78.07 0.55 33.22
N LEU A 10 -78.78 0.50 32.09
CA LEU A 10 -78.51 -0.41 31.01
C LEU A 10 -77.35 0.20 30.25
N ASP A 11 -76.17 -0.33 30.51
CA ASP A 11 -74.97 -0.01 29.78
C ASP A 11 -75.25 -0.31 28.29
N MET A 12 -75.51 0.74 27.51
CA MET A 12 -75.80 0.64 26.07
C MET A 12 -74.65 -0.06 25.36
N ASP A 13 -73.42 0.11 25.86
CA ASP A 13 -72.24 -0.57 25.35
C ASP A 13 -72.31 -2.07 25.62
N GLU A 14 -72.85 -2.50 26.76
CA GLU A 14 -73.06 -3.92 27.07
C GLU A 14 -74.15 -4.55 26.19
N ILE A 15 -75.25 -3.84 25.91
CA ILE A 15 -76.30 -4.31 24.98
C ILE A 15 -75.77 -4.40 23.55
N ILE A 16 -75.06 -3.38 23.07
CA ILE A 16 -74.42 -3.39 21.75
C ILE A 16 -73.39 -4.52 21.67
N LYS A 17 -72.52 -4.67 22.67
CA LYS A 17 -71.54 -5.77 22.78
C LYS A 17 -72.23 -7.13 22.73
N ASN A 18 -73.33 -7.32 23.47
CA ASN A 18 -74.11 -8.54 23.49
C ASN A 18 -74.81 -8.82 22.15
N SER A 19 -75.29 -7.80 21.44
CA SER A 19 -75.87 -7.94 20.09
C SER A 19 -74.82 -8.22 19.00
N MET A 20 -73.59 -7.74 19.20
CA MET A 20 -72.45 -7.95 18.30
C MET A 20 -71.71 -9.27 18.56
N LYS A 21 -71.88 -9.90 19.74
CA LYS A 21 -71.24 -11.19 20.10
C LYS A 21 -71.31 -12.24 18.99
N PRO A 22 -72.47 -12.51 18.33
CA PRO A 22 -72.55 -13.49 17.25
C PRO A 22 -71.69 -13.13 16.02
N TYR A 23 -71.53 -11.85 15.72
CA TYR A 23 -70.66 -11.37 14.64
C TYR A 23 -69.18 -11.42 15.04
N ARG A 24 -68.86 -11.06 16.29
CA ARG A 24 -67.49 -11.14 16.84
C ARG A 24 -66.97 -12.58 16.87
N ILE A 25 -67.79 -13.55 17.30
CA ILE A 25 -67.45 -14.98 17.26
C ILE A 25 -67.12 -15.45 15.84
N LYS A 26 -67.87 -14.99 14.82
CA LYS A 26 -67.57 -15.32 13.41
C LYS A 26 -66.25 -14.72 12.94
N ILE A 27 -65.96 -13.48 13.33
CA ILE A 27 -64.70 -12.80 13.02
C ILE A 27 -63.53 -13.51 13.71
N ASP A 28 -63.65 -13.81 15.01
CA ASP A 28 -62.63 -14.49 15.81
C ASP A 28 -62.31 -15.87 15.20
N LYS A 29 -63.33 -16.65 14.85
CA LYS A 29 -63.15 -17.95 14.17
C LYS A 29 -62.38 -17.80 12.85
N LYS A 30 -62.70 -16.76 12.06
CA LYS A 30 -61.97 -16.48 10.81
C LYS A 30 -60.53 -16.00 11.06
N GLY A 31 -60.29 -15.27 12.15
CA GLY A 31 -58.95 -14.91 12.61
C GLY A 31 -58.13 -16.14 12.99
N GLN A 32 -58.71 -17.06 13.76
CA GLN A 32 -58.08 -18.33 14.14
C GLN A 32 -57.81 -19.23 12.92
N ASP A 33 -58.77 -19.35 11.99
CA ASP A 33 -58.59 -20.09 10.74
C ASP A 33 -57.42 -19.50 9.91
N LYS A 34 -57.30 -18.17 9.88
CA LYS A 34 -56.19 -17.45 9.23
C LYS A 34 -54.85 -17.76 9.91
N GLU A 35 -54.77 -17.70 11.23
CA GLU A 35 -53.53 -18.00 11.98
C GLU A 35 -53.08 -19.46 11.77
N ILE A 36 -54.02 -20.43 11.73
CA ILE A 36 -53.71 -21.83 11.37
C ILE A 36 -53.14 -21.93 9.95
N LEU A 37 -53.71 -21.19 8.99
CA LEU A 37 -53.21 -21.19 7.61
C LEU A 37 -51.80 -20.58 7.52
N GLU A 38 -51.55 -19.51 8.26
CA GLU A 38 -50.24 -18.87 8.37
C GLU A 38 -49.20 -19.81 8.99
N ILE A 39 -49.54 -20.53 10.06
CA ILE A 39 -48.67 -21.56 10.67
C ILE A 39 -48.34 -22.65 9.65
N LYS A 40 -49.35 -23.20 8.96
CA LYS A 40 -49.12 -24.20 7.91
C LYS A 40 -48.20 -23.69 6.81
N GLN A 41 -48.43 -22.47 6.33
CA GLN A 41 -47.58 -21.84 5.33
C GLN A 41 -46.14 -21.67 5.85
N LYS A 42 -45.97 -21.27 7.11
CA LYS A 42 -44.65 -21.14 7.74
C LYS A 42 -43.93 -22.50 7.79
N LEU A 43 -44.61 -23.56 8.23
CA LEU A 43 -44.04 -24.92 8.24
C LEU A 43 -43.62 -25.37 6.84
N TYR A 44 -44.45 -25.14 5.82
CA TYR A 44 -44.06 -25.44 4.43
C TYR A 44 -42.84 -24.62 3.97
N ARG A 45 -42.78 -23.33 4.31
CA ARG A 45 -41.65 -22.47 3.97
C ARG A 45 -40.37 -22.90 4.67
N GLU A 46 -40.45 -23.32 5.93
CA GLU A 46 -39.30 -23.85 6.67
C GLU A 46 -38.78 -25.14 6.02
N VAL A 47 -39.65 -26.09 5.69
CA VAL A 47 -39.25 -27.32 4.99
C VAL A 47 -38.61 -27.01 3.65
N ILE A 48 -39.18 -26.09 2.86
CA ILE A 48 -38.61 -25.66 1.58
C ILE A 48 -37.24 -25.00 1.79
N LYS A 49 -37.10 -24.16 2.83
CA LYS A 49 -35.85 -23.52 3.18
C LYS A 49 -34.78 -24.56 3.52
N ASP A 50 -35.07 -25.47 4.44
CA ASP A 50 -34.12 -26.51 4.87
C ASP A 50 -33.73 -27.43 3.69
N SER A 51 -34.69 -27.77 2.83
CA SER A 51 -34.43 -28.56 1.60
C SER A 51 -33.53 -27.81 0.62
N ARG A 52 -33.73 -26.49 0.46
CA ARG A 52 -32.87 -25.65 -0.38
C ARG A 52 -31.49 -25.49 0.21
N GLU A 53 -31.36 -25.31 1.52
CA GLU A 53 -30.06 -25.21 2.19
C GLU A 53 -29.28 -26.52 2.06
N PHE A 54 -29.93 -27.67 2.24
CA PHE A 54 -29.33 -28.98 2.00
C PHE A 54 -28.87 -29.13 0.55
N TYR A 55 -29.72 -28.80 -0.43
CA TYR A 55 -29.36 -28.82 -1.84
C TYR A 55 -28.18 -27.89 -2.15
N ASN A 56 -28.27 -26.63 -1.72
CA ASN A 56 -27.23 -25.63 -1.95
C ASN A 56 -25.89 -26.05 -1.33
N LYS A 57 -25.91 -26.69 -0.16
CA LYS A 57 -24.68 -27.13 0.49
C LYS A 57 -24.01 -28.28 -0.25
N TYR A 58 -24.77 -29.29 -0.67
CA TYR A 58 -24.21 -30.58 -1.13
C TYR A 58 -24.30 -30.82 -2.64
N PHE A 59 -25.16 -30.11 -3.36
CA PHE A 59 -25.45 -30.37 -4.77
C PHE A 59 -25.35 -29.14 -5.68
N ASP A 60 -25.21 -27.94 -5.11
CA ASP A 60 -24.83 -26.77 -5.91
C ASP A 60 -23.35 -26.85 -6.26
N VAL A 61 -23.00 -26.73 -7.55
CA VAL A 61 -21.62 -26.77 -8.04
C VAL A 61 -20.79 -25.55 -7.61
N ALA A 62 -21.44 -24.45 -7.21
CA ALA A 62 -20.78 -23.30 -6.64
C ALA A 62 -20.42 -23.49 -5.15
N SER A 63 -20.99 -24.50 -4.49
CA SER A 63 -20.67 -24.80 -3.09
C SER A 63 -19.31 -25.49 -2.99
N SER A 64 -18.48 -25.02 -2.05
CA SER A 64 -17.22 -25.68 -1.70
C SER A 64 -17.42 -27.11 -1.19
N ASN A 65 -18.57 -27.41 -0.59
CA ASN A 65 -18.91 -28.74 -0.04
C ASN A 65 -19.70 -29.61 -1.01
N SER A 66 -19.80 -29.20 -2.27
CA SER A 66 -20.55 -29.93 -3.28
C SER A 66 -20.00 -31.33 -3.50
N LEU A 67 -20.87 -32.32 -3.43
CA LEU A 67 -20.55 -33.72 -3.72
C LEU A 67 -20.33 -33.94 -5.22
N LEU A 68 -20.74 -33.00 -6.06
CA LEU A 68 -20.58 -33.07 -7.52
C LEU A 68 -19.18 -32.66 -7.99
N LEU A 69 -18.39 -31.99 -7.13
CA LEU A 69 -17.06 -31.51 -7.48
C LEU A 69 -16.02 -32.62 -7.26
N SER A 70 -15.42 -33.10 -8.35
CA SER A 70 -14.36 -34.13 -8.32
C SER A 70 -13.21 -33.81 -7.36
N LYS A 71 -12.83 -32.52 -7.27
CA LYS A 71 -11.76 -32.03 -6.37
C LYS A 71 -12.00 -32.33 -4.89
N ASN A 72 -13.26 -32.50 -4.47
CA ASN A 72 -13.61 -32.81 -3.07
C ASN A 72 -13.38 -34.28 -2.73
N TRP A 73 -13.08 -35.11 -3.74
CA TRP A 73 -12.83 -36.55 -3.61
C TRP A 73 -11.36 -36.92 -3.86
N SER A 74 -10.55 -35.97 -4.30
CA SER A 74 -9.11 -36.12 -4.56
C SER A 74 -8.25 -35.44 -3.50
N SER A 75 -8.76 -35.22 -2.28
CA SER A 75 -7.99 -34.61 -1.21
C SER A 75 -6.75 -35.43 -0.89
N VAL A 76 -5.60 -34.74 -0.82
CA VAL A 76 -4.32 -35.33 -0.46
C VAL A 76 -3.83 -34.73 0.85
N GLN A 77 -3.19 -35.56 1.66
CA GLN A 77 -2.52 -35.15 2.89
C GLN A 77 -1.03 -35.34 2.70
N PHE A 78 -0.26 -34.32 3.12
CA PHE A 78 1.19 -34.39 3.17
C PHE A 78 1.66 -34.39 4.63
N THR A 79 2.67 -35.18 4.93
CA THR A 79 3.32 -35.22 6.25
C THR A 79 4.82 -34.99 6.06
N SER A 80 5.37 -34.02 6.79
CA SER A 80 6.80 -33.71 6.78
C SER A 80 7.53 -34.54 7.85
N SER A 81 8.75 -34.97 7.56
CA SER A 81 9.62 -35.59 8.58
C SER A 81 10.08 -34.59 9.64
N ASN A 82 9.95 -33.29 9.39
CA ASN A 82 10.25 -32.22 10.33
C ASN A 82 9.24 -31.06 10.20
N GLU A 83 8.11 -31.17 10.91
CA GLU A 83 7.02 -30.18 10.86
C GLU A 83 7.37 -28.83 11.50
N ASN A 84 8.42 -28.77 12.34
CA ASN A 84 8.90 -27.50 12.91
C ASN A 84 9.61 -26.63 11.87
N VAL A 85 10.20 -27.25 10.84
CA VAL A 85 10.91 -26.56 9.76
C VAL A 85 10.04 -26.40 8.53
N LEU A 86 9.27 -27.43 8.18
CA LEU A 86 8.49 -27.46 6.95
C LEU A 86 7.07 -27.98 7.21
N THR A 87 6.09 -27.15 6.86
CA THR A 87 4.68 -27.55 6.76
C THR A 87 4.27 -27.63 5.30
N VAL A 88 3.46 -28.63 4.96
CA VAL A 88 3.06 -28.90 3.57
C VAL A 88 1.55 -29.05 3.50
N SER A 89 0.94 -28.41 2.50
CA SER A 89 -0.50 -28.49 2.25
C SER A 89 -0.76 -28.65 0.75
N GLY A 90 -1.75 -29.47 0.40
CA GLY A 90 -2.19 -29.65 -0.99
C GLY A 90 -3.48 -28.88 -1.27
N SER A 91 -3.57 -28.23 -2.43
CA SER A 91 -4.82 -27.76 -3.01
C SER A 91 -5.62 -28.93 -3.62
N GLY A 92 -6.84 -28.67 -4.11
CA GLY A 92 -7.74 -29.72 -4.60
C GLY A 92 -7.26 -30.46 -5.87
N ASP A 93 -6.29 -29.88 -6.57
CA ASP A 93 -5.60 -30.38 -7.75
C ASP A 93 -4.23 -31.02 -7.44
N ALA A 94 -3.77 -30.94 -6.19
CA ALA A 94 -2.53 -31.56 -5.75
C ALA A 94 -2.60 -33.08 -5.87
N LYS A 95 -1.50 -33.69 -6.32
CA LYS A 95 -1.38 -35.14 -6.44
C LYS A 95 -0.61 -35.72 -5.25
N ALA A 96 -0.97 -36.93 -4.86
CA ALA A 96 -0.27 -37.63 -3.78
C ALA A 96 1.11 -38.07 -4.28
N GLU A 97 2.16 -37.36 -3.86
CA GLU A 97 3.54 -37.63 -4.22
C GLU A 97 4.47 -37.45 -3.01
N ASN A 98 5.62 -38.11 -3.05
CA ASN A 98 6.67 -37.93 -2.05
C ASN A 98 7.69 -36.92 -2.55
N TYR A 99 8.26 -36.13 -1.64
CA TYR A 99 9.34 -35.21 -1.94
C TYR A 99 10.53 -35.40 -0.99
N ILE A 100 11.75 -35.22 -1.50
CA ILE A 100 12.96 -34.99 -0.72
C ILE A 100 13.37 -33.54 -0.96
N ILE A 101 13.53 -32.79 0.11
CA ILE A 101 13.75 -31.34 0.06
C ILE A 101 15.09 -31.02 0.70
N LYS A 102 15.93 -30.29 -0.04
CA LYS A 102 17.29 -29.91 0.37
C LYS A 102 17.58 -28.46 0.02
N GLY A 103 18.62 -27.89 0.62
CA GLY A 103 19.11 -26.56 0.31
C GLY A 103 18.97 -25.60 1.49
N GLU A 104 18.84 -24.31 1.21
CA GLU A 104 18.84 -23.25 2.22
C GLU A 104 17.57 -22.42 2.13
N THR A 105 16.99 -22.10 3.28
CA THR A 105 15.91 -21.13 3.36
C THR A 105 16.46 -19.72 3.33
N GLY A 106 15.65 -18.81 2.80
CA GLY A 106 15.96 -17.40 2.78
C GLY A 106 15.99 -16.87 4.21
N ARG A 107 16.95 -16.00 4.50
CA ARG A 107 17.06 -15.33 5.80
C ARG A 107 17.25 -13.82 5.60
N PRO A 108 16.72 -12.98 6.49
CA PRO A 108 17.00 -11.55 6.45
C PRO A 108 18.43 -11.27 6.92
N ALA A 109 18.96 -10.10 6.54
CA ALA A 109 20.19 -9.61 7.14
C ALA A 109 19.98 -9.35 8.64
N ARG A 110 20.98 -9.65 9.47
CA ARG A 110 20.89 -9.53 10.93
C ARG A 110 22.18 -9.02 11.55
N ALA A 111 22.07 -8.27 12.64
CA ALA A 111 23.22 -7.84 13.42
C ALA A 111 22.87 -7.80 14.90
N SER A 112 23.86 -8.03 15.75
CA SER A 112 23.71 -7.90 17.21
C SER A 112 24.62 -6.80 17.72
N LEU A 113 24.10 -5.99 18.64
CA LEU A 113 24.82 -4.92 19.32
C LEU A 113 24.64 -5.09 20.83
N ALA A 114 25.71 -5.45 21.53
CA ALA A 114 25.70 -5.54 22.98
C ALA A 114 25.49 -4.15 23.61
N LEU A 115 24.84 -4.08 24.77
CA LEU A 115 24.61 -2.80 25.46
C LEU A 115 25.92 -2.08 25.80
N ASP A 116 26.96 -2.84 26.18
CA ASP A 116 28.28 -2.29 26.54
C ASP A 116 29.03 -1.68 25.34
N ASP A 117 28.62 -2.03 24.12
CA ASP A 117 29.20 -1.49 22.88
C ASP A 117 28.53 -0.17 22.45
N ILE A 118 27.40 0.19 23.05
CA ILE A 118 26.64 1.40 22.69
C ILE A 118 27.31 2.60 23.32
N LYS A 119 27.75 3.53 22.48
CA LYS A 119 28.35 4.81 22.92
C LYS A 119 27.32 5.92 22.79
N ASN A 120 27.28 6.81 23.80
CA ASN A 120 26.44 8.01 23.81
C ASN A 120 24.93 7.78 23.59
N ASN A 121 24.42 6.57 23.85
CA ASN A 121 23.04 6.16 23.53
C ASN A 121 22.66 6.44 22.07
N THR A 122 23.61 6.32 21.14
CA THR A 122 23.37 6.51 19.71
C THR A 122 23.81 5.31 18.92
N VAL A 123 23.22 5.14 17.75
CA VAL A 123 23.60 4.11 16.77
C VAL A 123 23.46 4.68 15.36
N VAL A 124 24.34 4.25 14.46
CA VAL A 124 24.25 4.61 13.06
C VAL A 124 23.74 3.42 12.26
N VAL A 125 22.63 3.61 11.54
CA VAL A 125 22.06 2.63 10.61
C VAL A 125 21.95 3.28 9.24
N ASN A 126 22.50 2.63 8.22
CA ASN A 126 22.45 3.13 6.83
C ASN A 126 22.98 4.56 6.65
N GLY A 127 24.01 4.93 7.42
CA GLY A 127 24.61 6.26 7.36
C GLY A 127 23.83 7.36 8.08
N LYS A 128 22.75 7.02 8.79
CA LYS A 128 21.95 7.94 9.60
C LYS A 128 22.08 7.60 11.07
N GLU A 129 22.26 8.63 11.90
CA GLU A 129 22.36 8.50 13.35
C GLU A 129 20.97 8.50 14.01
N PHE A 130 20.79 7.64 15.01
CA PHE A 130 19.57 7.46 15.78
C PHE A 130 19.87 7.46 17.27
N THR A 131 19.02 8.11 18.05
CA THR A 131 19.11 8.12 19.52
C THR A 131 18.28 6.99 20.11
N ILE A 132 18.86 6.27 21.06
CA ILE A 132 18.25 5.14 21.76
C ILE A 132 17.59 5.66 23.03
N GLU A 133 16.28 5.83 23.00
CA GLU A 133 15.48 6.43 24.08
C GLU A 133 14.38 5.49 24.59
N GLY A 134 14.14 5.48 25.90
CA GLY A 134 13.09 4.68 26.55
C GLY A 134 13.47 4.29 27.98
N ASP A 135 12.46 4.00 28.81
CA ASP A 135 12.65 3.69 30.24
C ASP A 135 13.17 2.26 30.44
N THR A 136 12.83 1.36 29.51
CA THR A 136 13.28 -0.03 29.52
C THR A 136 13.99 -0.41 28.22
N GLU A 137 14.85 -1.44 28.24
CA GLU A 137 15.54 -1.89 27.04
C GLU A 137 14.59 -2.39 25.93
N LYS A 138 13.46 -2.99 26.31
CA LYS A 138 12.42 -3.38 25.34
C LYS A 138 11.76 -2.16 24.69
N GLU A 139 11.51 -1.12 25.48
CA GLU A 139 10.95 0.13 24.99
C GLU A 139 11.94 0.87 24.09
N LYS A 140 13.23 0.94 24.46
CA LYS A 140 14.30 1.47 23.60
C LYS A 140 14.35 0.78 22.25
N ALA A 141 14.28 -0.55 22.22
CA ALA A 141 14.23 -1.31 20.97
C ALA A 141 12.98 -1.00 20.13
N SER A 142 11.81 -0.87 20.78
CA SER A 142 10.55 -0.51 20.11
C SER A 142 10.60 0.91 19.55
N ASN A 143 11.11 1.88 20.31
CA ASN A 143 11.24 3.27 19.89
C ASN A 143 12.22 3.40 18.72
N LEU A 144 13.37 2.74 18.80
CA LEU A 144 14.33 2.71 17.71
C LEU A 144 13.74 2.06 16.44
N THR A 145 12.96 0.99 16.57
CA THR A 145 12.24 0.40 15.43
C THR A 145 11.31 1.40 14.75
N ASN A 146 10.59 2.22 15.52
CA ASN A 146 9.73 3.26 14.97
C ASN A 146 10.54 4.35 14.27
N GLN A 147 11.63 4.82 14.87
CA GLN A 147 12.52 5.81 14.24
C GLN A 147 13.11 5.32 12.91
N LEU A 148 13.54 4.06 12.84
CA LEU A 148 14.05 3.45 11.62
C LEU A 148 12.97 3.40 10.54
N LYS A 149 11.76 2.98 10.92
CA LYS A 149 10.60 2.94 10.01
C LYS A 149 10.22 4.33 9.48
N GLU A 150 10.19 5.35 10.33
CA GLU A 150 9.92 6.74 9.94
C GLU A 150 11.00 7.29 9.00
N ALA A 151 12.24 6.83 9.15
CA ALA A 151 13.33 7.12 8.23
C ALA A 151 13.32 6.26 6.95
N GLY A 152 12.32 5.39 6.75
CA GLY A 152 12.24 4.52 5.57
C GLY A 152 13.22 3.33 5.59
N ILE A 153 13.84 3.05 6.73
CA ILE A 153 14.80 1.96 6.90
C ILE A 153 14.04 0.69 7.30
N ASN A 154 14.15 -0.34 6.45
CA ASN A 154 13.52 -1.65 6.60
C ASN A 154 14.23 -2.54 7.62
N VAL A 155 14.44 -2.06 8.85
CA VAL A 155 15.11 -2.78 9.94
C VAL A 155 14.27 -2.69 11.21
N THR A 156 14.10 -3.82 11.88
CA THR A 156 13.47 -3.92 13.21
C THR A 156 14.51 -4.19 14.27
N VAL A 157 14.24 -3.73 15.49
CA VAL A 157 15.13 -3.90 16.64
C VAL A 157 14.37 -4.58 17.76
N ARG A 158 14.98 -5.61 18.35
CA ARG A 158 14.48 -6.28 19.55
C ARG A 158 15.55 -6.37 20.62
N TYR A 159 15.14 -6.20 21.87
CA TYR A 159 16.00 -6.52 23.00
C TYR A 159 16.14 -8.04 23.16
N SER A 160 17.35 -8.50 23.46
CA SER A 160 17.66 -9.90 23.78
C SER A 160 18.72 -9.97 24.88
N ASP A 161 18.56 -10.94 25.79
CA ASP A 161 19.62 -11.30 26.73
C ASP A 161 20.77 -12.10 26.06
N PHE A 162 20.63 -12.39 24.76
CA PHE A 162 21.54 -13.18 23.93
C PHE A 162 21.97 -12.44 22.65
N ALA A 163 22.09 -11.11 22.69
CA ALA A 163 22.63 -10.29 21.60
C ALA A 163 24.18 -10.30 21.57
N GLY A 164 24.77 -11.41 21.99
CA GLY A 164 26.21 -11.64 21.94
C GLY A 164 26.73 -11.78 20.52
N THR A 165 28.03 -11.59 20.33
CA THR A 165 28.74 -11.97 19.10
C THR A 165 29.59 -13.21 19.35
N THR A 166 30.08 -13.85 18.29
CA THR A 166 31.06 -14.96 18.38
C THR A 166 32.33 -14.56 19.13
N THR A 167 32.65 -13.26 19.19
CA THR A 167 33.81 -12.72 19.90
C THR A 167 33.49 -12.32 21.34
N SER A 168 32.29 -11.79 21.60
CA SER A 168 31.90 -11.23 22.91
C SER A 168 31.21 -12.24 23.85
N GLY A 169 30.80 -13.41 23.35
CA GLY A 169 29.95 -14.34 24.09
C GLY A 169 28.53 -13.79 24.30
N ASN A 170 27.68 -14.53 25.02
CA ASN A 170 26.30 -14.09 25.29
C ASN A 170 26.28 -12.79 26.09
N ALA A 171 25.67 -11.74 25.52
CA ALA A 171 25.51 -10.44 26.13
C ALA A 171 24.09 -9.91 25.96
N LYS A 172 23.66 -9.05 26.88
CA LYS A 172 22.43 -8.27 26.74
C LYS A 172 22.63 -7.21 25.65
N GLY A 173 21.61 -6.99 24.82
CA GLY A 173 21.72 -6.03 23.74
C GLY A 173 20.55 -6.03 22.79
N PHE A 174 20.78 -5.42 21.65
CA PHE A 174 19.81 -5.24 20.57
C PHE A 174 20.14 -6.14 19.39
N VAL A 175 19.12 -6.79 18.86
CA VAL A 175 19.20 -7.55 17.60
C VAL A 175 18.47 -6.75 16.54
N PHE A 176 19.22 -6.34 15.53
CA PHE A 176 18.75 -5.66 14.33
C PHE A 176 18.45 -6.72 13.27
N GLU A 177 17.29 -6.66 12.64
CA GLU A 177 16.86 -7.62 11.63
C GLU A 177 16.14 -6.89 10.51
N SER A 178 16.59 -7.13 9.28
CA SER A 178 15.94 -6.60 8.09
C SER A 178 14.53 -7.14 7.95
N THR A 179 13.59 -6.29 7.54
CA THR A 179 12.23 -6.73 7.18
C THR A 179 12.15 -7.23 5.74
N VAL A 180 13.21 -7.06 4.96
CA VAL A 180 13.35 -7.59 3.61
C VAL A 180 14.10 -8.92 3.69
N LEU A 181 13.48 -9.99 3.19
CA LEU A 181 14.11 -11.31 3.13
C LEU A 181 15.05 -11.37 1.93
N GLY A 182 16.21 -12.01 2.11
CA GLY A 182 17.15 -12.20 1.01
C GLY A 182 18.30 -11.21 1.02
N LYS A 183 19.10 -11.24 -0.05
CA LYS A 183 20.29 -10.41 -0.22
C LYS A 183 19.97 -8.90 -0.30
N ASP A 184 18.79 -8.56 -0.82
CA ASP A 184 18.35 -7.17 -0.99
C ASP A 184 18.01 -6.49 0.35
N GLY A 185 17.96 -7.25 1.45
CA GLY A 185 17.71 -6.73 2.79
C GLY A 185 18.94 -6.21 3.52
N ALA A 186 20.05 -5.99 2.82
CA ALA A 186 21.29 -5.51 3.41
C ALA A 186 21.12 -4.16 4.11
N PHE A 187 21.88 -3.98 5.20
CA PHE A 187 21.98 -2.71 5.92
C PHE A 187 23.38 -2.58 6.53
N THR A 188 23.68 -1.39 7.04
CA THR A 188 24.90 -1.12 7.82
C THR A 188 24.55 -0.75 9.24
N LEU A 189 25.44 -1.12 10.16
CA LEU A 189 25.33 -0.80 11.58
C LEU A 189 26.70 -0.33 12.07
N GLY A 190 26.77 0.77 12.80
CA GLY A 190 28.03 1.24 13.36
C GLY A 190 27.90 2.37 14.36
N ASP A 191 29.03 3.01 14.63
CA ASP A 191 29.19 3.97 15.72
C ASP A 191 28.99 5.41 15.23
N THR A 192 29.56 5.77 14.07
CA THR A 192 29.62 7.17 13.59
C THR A 192 29.48 7.27 12.07
N VAL A 193 29.10 8.45 11.60
CA VAL A 193 29.00 8.78 10.18
C VAL A 193 30.21 9.61 9.75
N LYS A 194 30.90 9.21 8.67
CA LYS A 194 31.96 10.00 8.02
C LYS A 194 31.47 10.50 6.67
N LYS A 195 31.35 11.81 6.51
CA LYS A 195 31.13 12.45 5.20
C LYS A 195 32.40 12.29 4.35
N ILE A 196 32.24 11.94 3.08
CA ILE A 196 33.33 11.79 2.12
C ILE A 196 33.13 12.72 0.93
N GLY A 197 34.25 13.12 0.33
CA GLY A 197 34.29 14.01 -0.83
C GLY A 197 34.17 15.49 -0.53
N ALA A 198 34.29 16.28 -1.59
CA ALA A 198 34.18 17.72 -1.59
C ALA A 198 32.96 18.15 -2.41
N GLU A 199 31.98 18.76 -1.74
CA GLU A 199 30.79 19.31 -2.38
C GLU A 199 31.09 20.70 -2.96
N ASN A 200 30.77 20.90 -4.24
CA ASN A 200 30.69 22.20 -4.88
C ASN A 200 29.21 22.51 -5.13
N LYS A 201 28.70 23.56 -4.48
CA LYS A 201 27.31 24.00 -4.65
C LYS A 201 27.05 24.47 -6.08
N GLY A 202 25.88 24.11 -6.59
CA GLY A 202 25.38 24.61 -7.85
C GLY A 202 25.05 26.10 -7.82
N VAL A 203 24.71 26.61 -8.99
CA VAL A 203 24.23 27.98 -9.20
C VAL A 203 22.94 27.87 -9.99
N ASP A 204 21.91 28.63 -9.59
CA ASP A 204 20.63 28.63 -10.29
C ASP A 204 20.78 29.23 -11.70
N ASP A 205 20.00 28.72 -12.64
CA ASP A 205 19.81 29.39 -13.91
C ASP A 205 19.02 30.70 -13.72
N ILE A 206 19.43 31.75 -14.45
CA ILE A 206 18.79 33.08 -14.40
C ILE A 206 18.31 33.45 -15.81
N TYR A 207 17.06 33.89 -15.92
CA TYR A 207 16.51 34.40 -17.17
C TYR A 207 17.21 35.68 -17.62
N SER A 208 17.36 35.83 -18.94
CA SER A 208 17.71 37.13 -19.50
C SER A 208 16.51 38.07 -19.46
N THR A 209 16.75 39.35 -19.21
CA THR A 209 15.68 40.35 -19.11
C THR A 209 16.00 41.62 -19.88
N THR A 210 14.97 42.26 -20.46
CA THR A 210 15.07 43.63 -20.97
C THR A 210 14.18 44.54 -20.14
N THR A 211 14.77 45.59 -19.56
CA THR A 211 14.11 46.57 -18.67
C THR A 211 14.24 48.00 -19.23
N GLY A 212 13.70 49.01 -18.54
CA GLY A 212 13.78 50.41 -18.99
C GLY A 212 12.71 50.87 -20.00
N ILE A 213 11.87 49.96 -20.50
CA ILE A 213 10.70 50.31 -21.31
C ILE A 213 9.52 50.58 -20.36
N GLN A 214 8.75 51.63 -20.61
CA GLN A 214 7.64 52.06 -19.75
C GLN A 214 6.30 51.98 -20.49
N THR A 215 5.19 51.80 -19.76
CA THR A 215 3.84 51.79 -20.35
C THR A 215 3.51 53.09 -21.09
N ASN A 216 4.07 54.23 -20.70
CA ASN A 216 3.87 55.51 -21.38
C ASN A 216 4.58 55.62 -22.76
N HIS A 217 5.46 54.67 -23.10
CA HIS A 217 6.03 54.52 -24.44
C HIS A 217 4.99 53.99 -25.44
N PHE A 218 3.92 53.35 -24.96
CA PHE A 218 2.74 53.00 -25.75
C PHE A 218 1.75 54.17 -25.81
N LYS A 219 1.09 54.36 -26.95
CA LYS A 219 0.05 55.37 -27.15
C LYS A 219 -1.28 54.73 -27.49
N ILE A 220 -2.34 55.31 -26.95
CA ILE A 220 -3.72 54.88 -27.18
C ILE A 220 -4.32 55.42 -28.49
N SER A 221 -3.70 56.46 -29.07
CA SER A 221 -4.21 57.17 -30.24
C SER A 221 -3.81 56.53 -31.59
N TYR A 222 -2.88 55.58 -31.59
CA TYR A 222 -2.37 54.94 -32.80
C TYR A 222 -1.87 53.51 -32.55
N THR A 223 -1.53 52.81 -33.62
CA THR A 223 -0.94 51.46 -33.56
C THR A 223 0.51 51.55 -33.09
N ASN A 224 0.82 50.86 -32.00
CA ASN A 224 2.16 50.74 -31.43
C ASN A 224 2.92 49.62 -32.15
N THR A 225 4.22 49.82 -32.34
CA THR A 225 5.13 48.81 -32.90
C THR A 225 6.14 48.38 -31.84
N ILE A 226 6.20 47.08 -31.56
CA ILE A 226 7.29 46.45 -30.81
C ILE A 226 8.21 45.80 -31.82
N SER A 227 9.48 46.19 -31.83
CA SER A 227 10.49 45.57 -32.68
C SER A 227 11.43 44.73 -31.83
N LEU A 228 11.75 43.52 -32.29
CA LEU A 228 12.75 42.64 -31.68
C LEU A 228 13.56 41.89 -32.75
N GLN A 229 14.77 41.51 -32.38
CA GLN A 229 15.69 40.73 -33.20
C GLN A 229 15.55 39.25 -32.85
N THR A 230 15.26 38.43 -33.86
CA THR A 230 15.26 36.96 -33.75
C THR A 230 16.39 36.35 -34.56
N GLU A 231 16.60 35.04 -34.45
CA GLU A 231 17.52 34.28 -35.30
C GLU A 231 17.18 34.40 -36.79
N ASN A 232 15.89 34.56 -37.12
CA ASN A 232 15.39 34.68 -38.50
C ASN A 232 15.32 36.13 -39.00
N GLY A 233 15.85 37.09 -38.22
CA GLY A 233 15.82 38.51 -38.54
C GLY A 233 14.92 39.33 -37.63
N LYS A 234 14.74 40.59 -38.01
CA LYS A 234 13.93 41.55 -37.25
C LYS A 234 12.43 41.26 -37.41
N VAL A 235 11.71 41.26 -36.29
CA VAL A 235 10.25 41.09 -36.23
C VAL A 235 9.61 42.34 -35.65
N ASP A 236 8.51 42.78 -36.26
CA ASP A 236 7.70 43.90 -35.79
C ASP A 236 6.29 43.41 -35.42
N ILE A 237 5.93 43.54 -34.16
CA ILE A 237 4.61 43.21 -33.61
C ILE A 237 3.80 44.51 -33.50
N LYS A 238 2.55 44.49 -33.94
CA LYS A 238 1.67 45.66 -33.97
C LYS A 238 0.52 45.52 -32.98
N ILE A 239 0.39 46.47 -32.07
CA ILE A 239 -0.68 46.52 -31.07
C ILE A 239 -1.50 47.80 -31.26
N SER A 240 -2.81 47.68 -31.48
CA SER A 240 -3.71 48.83 -31.55
C SER A 240 -3.76 49.55 -30.20
N GLY A 241 -3.57 50.87 -30.19
CA GLY A 241 -3.68 51.68 -28.98
C GLY A 241 -5.05 51.60 -28.29
N LYS A 242 -6.12 51.31 -29.04
CA LYS A 242 -7.46 51.10 -28.49
C LYS A 242 -7.58 49.83 -27.65
N ASP A 243 -6.83 48.79 -28.00
CA ASP A 243 -6.95 47.47 -27.35
C ASP A 243 -6.30 47.46 -25.96
N ILE A 244 -5.37 48.39 -25.75
CA ILE A 244 -4.66 48.60 -24.47
C ILE A 244 -5.16 49.83 -23.72
N GLN A 245 -6.26 50.45 -24.15
CA GLN A 245 -6.81 51.66 -23.52
C GLN A 245 -7.62 51.30 -22.27
N LYS A 246 -7.48 52.11 -21.22
CA LYS A 246 -8.40 52.09 -20.07
C LYS A 246 -9.82 52.43 -20.50
N ASP A 247 -10.82 51.90 -19.80
CA ASP A 247 -12.23 52.11 -20.15
C ASP A 247 -12.67 53.58 -20.06
N ASP A 248 -12.03 54.36 -19.19
CA ASP A 248 -12.24 55.81 -19.05
C ASP A 248 -11.46 56.65 -20.08
N GLY A 249 -10.65 56.00 -20.91
CA GLY A 249 -9.81 56.63 -21.93
C GLY A 249 -8.58 57.37 -21.40
N SER A 250 -8.28 57.32 -20.10
CA SER A 250 -7.25 58.12 -19.43
C SER A 250 -5.80 57.73 -19.74
N GLY A 251 -5.59 56.59 -20.42
CA GLY A 251 -4.25 56.12 -20.79
C GLY A 251 -4.20 54.63 -21.06
N VAL A 252 -2.99 54.08 -20.98
CA VAL A 252 -2.73 52.65 -21.16
C VAL A 252 -3.15 51.88 -19.91
N ASP A 253 -3.87 50.80 -20.12
CA ASP A 253 -4.23 49.80 -19.11
C ASP A 253 -3.12 48.75 -19.04
N SER A 254 -2.42 48.69 -17.91
CA SER A 254 -1.28 47.78 -17.71
C SER A 254 -1.67 46.32 -17.78
N GLU A 255 -2.88 45.94 -17.36
CA GLU A 255 -3.31 44.54 -17.37
C GLU A 255 -3.67 44.10 -18.79
N LYS A 256 -4.42 44.94 -19.53
CA LYS A 256 -4.68 44.69 -20.96
C LYS A 256 -3.38 44.63 -21.76
N LEU A 257 -2.46 45.56 -21.53
CA LEU A 257 -1.16 45.57 -22.19
C LEU A 257 -0.34 44.33 -21.86
N LYS A 258 -0.25 43.93 -20.58
CA LYS A 258 0.48 42.73 -20.16
C LYS A 258 -0.10 41.47 -20.83
N ASN A 259 -1.41 41.34 -20.87
CA ASN A 259 -2.07 40.17 -21.46
C ASN A 259 -1.83 40.09 -22.97
N ILE A 260 -1.96 41.21 -23.68
CA ILE A 260 -1.69 41.25 -25.13
C ILE A 260 -0.20 40.97 -25.39
N LEU A 261 0.72 41.60 -24.66
CA LEU A 261 2.15 41.39 -24.86
C LEU A 261 2.55 39.93 -24.60
N ASN A 262 2.05 39.30 -23.53
CA ASN A 262 2.36 37.89 -23.27
C ASN A 262 1.85 36.98 -24.39
N LYS A 263 0.66 37.26 -24.93
CA LYS A 263 0.12 36.48 -26.04
C LYS A 263 0.94 36.64 -27.33
N GLU A 264 1.26 37.88 -27.70
CA GLU A 264 1.97 38.16 -28.96
C GLU A 264 3.45 37.78 -28.92
N LEU A 265 4.06 37.68 -27.74
CA LEU A 265 5.47 37.36 -27.55
C LEU A 265 5.74 35.89 -27.20
N GLU A 266 4.69 35.10 -26.96
CA GLU A 266 4.79 33.68 -26.62
C GLU A 266 5.53 32.89 -27.71
N GLU A 267 5.19 33.10 -28.98
CA GLU A 267 5.85 32.46 -30.14
C GLU A 267 7.32 32.87 -30.31
N HIS A 268 7.74 33.92 -29.61
CA HIS A 268 9.11 34.43 -29.61
C HIS A 268 9.89 34.07 -28.34
N ASN A 269 9.37 33.13 -27.52
CA ASN A 269 9.98 32.72 -26.25
C ASN A 269 10.24 33.90 -25.31
N LEU A 270 9.32 34.86 -25.29
CA LEU A 270 9.39 36.02 -24.41
C LEU A 270 8.09 36.14 -23.62
N SER A 271 8.22 36.47 -22.34
CA SER A 271 7.11 36.81 -21.47
C SER A 271 7.29 38.23 -20.94
N VAL A 272 6.20 38.84 -20.49
CA VAL A 272 6.18 40.21 -20.02
C VAL A 272 5.57 40.32 -18.65
N ASP A 273 6.27 41.03 -17.77
CA ASP A 273 5.73 41.52 -16.52
C ASP A 273 5.68 43.05 -16.54
N ILE A 274 4.73 43.63 -15.82
CA ILE A 274 4.62 45.09 -15.69
C ILE A 274 4.60 45.43 -14.21
N ALA A 275 5.62 46.13 -13.75
CA ALA A 275 5.74 46.57 -12.38
C ALA A 275 4.74 47.69 -12.06
N ASN A 276 4.46 47.91 -10.78
CA ASN A 276 3.49 48.91 -10.31
C ASN A 276 3.84 50.36 -10.74
N ASN A 277 5.12 50.63 -11.00
CA ASN A 277 5.61 51.93 -11.50
C ASN A 277 5.40 52.11 -13.02
N GLY A 278 4.89 51.10 -13.73
CA GLY A 278 4.72 51.12 -15.19
C GLY A 278 5.92 50.63 -15.98
N GLU A 279 6.97 50.13 -15.33
CA GLU A 279 8.09 49.50 -16.02
C GLU A 279 7.71 48.14 -16.58
N ILE A 280 8.06 47.91 -17.84
CA ILE A 280 7.83 46.67 -18.57
C ILE A 280 9.12 45.86 -18.55
N ILE A 281 9.02 44.64 -18.02
CA ILE A 281 10.12 43.70 -17.89
C ILE A 281 9.85 42.56 -18.88
N PHE A 282 10.60 42.54 -19.98
CA PHE A 282 10.60 41.42 -20.91
C PHE A 282 11.53 40.35 -20.35
N LYS A 283 11.04 39.11 -20.22
CA LYS A 283 11.80 37.97 -19.70
C LYS A 283 11.88 36.90 -20.78
N SER A 284 13.07 36.36 -21.01
CA SER A 284 13.23 35.12 -21.79
C SER A 284 12.39 34.00 -21.19
N ALA A 285 11.72 33.20 -22.01
CA ALA A 285 11.05 31.97 -21.60
C ALA A 285 12.05 30.82 -21.41
N VAL A 286 13.26 30.95 -21.97
CA VAL A 286 14.37 30.00 -21.78
C VAL A 286 15.32 30.51 -20.70
N LEU A 287 15.64 29.63 -19.76
CA LEU A 287 16.63 29.87 -18.71
C LEU A 287 18.04 30.03 -19.30
N GLY A 288 18.84 30.92 -18.72
CA GLY A 288 20.22 31.16 -19.14
C GLY A 288 20.41 32.32 -20.14
N SER A 289 21.55 32.29 -20.82
CA SER A 289 22.05 33.38 -21.65
C SER A 289 21.52 33.27 -23.09
N ILE A 290 20.67 34.21 -23.51
CA ILE A 290 20.27 34.36 -24.92
C ILE A 290 21.03 35.50 -25.60
N VAL A 291 20.92 35.58 -26.94
CA VAL A 291 21.32 36.77 -27.70
C VAL A 291 20.35 37.90 -27.36
N ASP A 292 20.87 39.13 -27.24
CA ASP A 292 20.06 40.32 -26.95
C ASP A 292 18.96 40.47 -28.04
N PRO A 293 17.67 40.41 -27.67
CA PRO A 293 16.57 40.59 -28.61
C PRO A 293 16.41 42.05 -29.05
N GLN A 294 17.19 42.99 -28.54
CA GLN A 294 17.20 44.41 -28.92
C GLN A 294 15.78 45.02 -28.95
N ILE A 295 14.99 44.72 -27.91
CA ILE A 295 13.58 45.08 -27.87
C ILE A 295 13.45 46.60 -27.84
N THR A 296 12.63 47.13 -28.75
CA THR A 296 12.23 48.54 -28.77
C THR A 296 10.71 48.66 -28.88
N VAL A 297 10.13 49.67 -28.23
CA VAL A 297 8.71 50.02 -28.35
C VAL A 297 8.60 51.43 -28.88
N ASN A 298 8.01 51.60 -30.07
CA ASN A 298 7.90 52.88 -30.76
C ASN A 298 9.25 53.63 -30.84
N GLY A 299 10.35 52.90 -31.01
CA GLY A 299 11.71 53.44 -31.05
C GLY A 299 12.40 53.65 -29.70
N ASN A 300 11.70 53.43 -28.56
CA ASN A 300 12.31 53.46 -27.23
C ASN A 300 12.90 52.09 -26.91
N GLY A 301 14.22 51.99 -26.81
CA GLY A 301 14.91 50.75 -26.45
C GLY A 301 14.96 50.49 -24.95
N GLY A 302 15.12 49.22 -24.59
CA GLY A 302 15.40 48.80 -23.23
C GLY A 302 16.88 48.46 -23.00
N THR A 303 17.24 48.26 -21.74
CA THR A 303 18.54 47.73 -21.32
C THR A 303 18.44 46.22 -21.18
N PHE A 304 19.32 45.47 -21.86
CA PHE A 304 19.35 44.02 -21.79
C PHE A 304 20.34 43.54 -20.72
N ASP A 305 19.81 42.84 -19.74
CA ASP A 305 20.58 42.10 -18.75
C ASP A 305 20.63 40.63 -19.15
N LYS A 306 21.86 40.15 -19.38
CA LYS A 306 22.09 38.79 -19.82
C LYS A 306 21.83 37.81 -18.69
N GLY A 307 20.99 36.81 -18.96
CA GLY A 307 20.77 35.68 -18.07
C GLY A 307 22.04 34.84 -17.90
N LYS A 308 22.06 34.00 -16.88
CA LYS A 308 23.21 33.17 -16.53
C LYS A 308 22.82 31.71 -16.61
N VAL A 309 23.60 30.92 -17.35
CA VAL A 309 23.52 29.46 -17.26
C VAL A 309 24.11 29.07 -15.90
N GLY A 310 23.31 28.38 -15.11
CA GLY A 310 23.66 27.85 -13.82
C GLY A 310 24.70 26.75 -13.92
N SER A 311 24.98 26.13 -12.79
CA SER A 311 25.82 24.94 -12.72
C SER A 311 25.21 23.95 -11.74
N PRO A 312 25.35 22.64 -11.97
CA PRO A 312 24.81 21.65 -11.04
C PRO A 312 25.64 21.59 -9.76
N THR A 313 25.03 21.16 -8.66
CA THR A 313 25.79 20.73 -7.48
C THR A 313 26.56 19.46 -7.82
N THR A 314 27.83 19.38 -7.40
CA THR A 314 28.66 18.19 -7.57
C THR A 314 29.29 17.77 -6.25
N ASN A 315 29.52 16.47 -6.05
CA ASN A 315 30.42 15.98 -5.00
C ASN A 315 31.46 15.05 -5.61
N THR A 316 32.74 15.35 -5.36
CA THR A 316 33.88 14.60 -5.89
C THR A 316 34.64 13.89 -4.78
N PHE A 317 34.89 12.59 -4.93
CA PHE A 317 35.68 11.76 -4.01
C PHE A 317 36.43 10.66 -4.75
N ALA A 318 37.41 10.04 -4.10
CA ALA A 318 38.16 8.94 -4.71
C ALA A 318 37.25 7.72 -4.89
N LEU A 319 37.28 7.07 -6.05
CA LEU A 319 36.45 5.88 -6.28
C LEU A 319 36.80 4.73 -5.31
N ASN A 320 38.08 4.62 -4.93
CA ASN A 320 38.53 3.66 -3.92
C ASN A 320 37.89 3.89 -2.54
N ASP A 321 37.43 5.12 -2.25
CA ASP A 321 36.71 5.42 -1.03
C ASP A 321 35.30 4.81 -1.01
N ILE A 322 34.84 4.04 -2.01
CA ILE A 322 33.51 3.38 -1.96
C ILE A 322 33.56 1.89 -2.32
N LYS A 323 34.75 1.31 -2.52
CA LYS A 323 34.93 -0.10 -2.91
C LYS A 323 34.67 -1.10 -1.78
N ASP A 324 34.44 -0.64 -0.56
CA ASP A 324 33.86 -1.45 0.54
C ASP A 324 32.35 -1.69 0.35
N GLY A 325 31.74 -0.99 -0.60
CA GLY A 325 30.47 -1.34 -1.19
C GLY A 325 29.24 -0.85 -0.43
N LYS A 326 29.36 -0.14 0.69
CA LYS A 326 28.19 0.32 1.45
C LYS A 326 28.36 1.79 1.82
N ILE A 327 27.54 2.67 1.22
CA ILE A 327 27.56 4.12 1.44
C ILE A 327 26.14 4.67 1.62
N SER A 328 26.02 5.93 2.00
CA SER A 328 24.78 6.68 1.85
C SER A 328 24.98 7.93 1.01
N ILE A 329 23.97 8.30 0.23
CA ILE A 329 23.94 9.53 -0.56
C ILE A 329 22.64 10.25 -0.20
N ASN A 330 22.73 11.47 0.32
CA ASN A 330 21.57 12.24 0.80
C ASN A 330 20.63 11.42 1.71
N ASP A 331 21.24 10.77 2.72
CA ASP A 331 20.59 9.86 3.68
C ASP A 331 20.01 8.55 3.10
N GLU A 332 20.11 8.32 1.78
CA GLU A 332 19.65 7.10 1.14
C GLU A 332 20.76 6.04 1.13
N PHE A 333 20.44 4.82 1.54
CA PHE A 333 21.39 3.70 1.56
C PHE A 333 21.68 3.17 0.16
N ILE A 334 22.96 3.05 -0.16
CA ILE A 334 23.46 2.53 -1.42
C ILE A 334 24.35 1.32 -1.13
N ASP A 335 23.87 0.16 -1.56
CA ASP A 335 24.61 -1.09 -1.50
C ASP A 335 25.17 -1.47 -2.87
N LEU A 336 26.49 -1.34 -2.99
CA LEU A 336 27.30 -1.76 -4.12
C LEU A 336 27.90 -3.16 -3.92
N SER A 337 27.73 -3.80 -2.76
CA SER A 337 28.29 -5.13 -2.50
C SER A 337 27.67 -6.23 -3.38
N SER A 338 26.48 -5.98 -3.93
CA SER A 338 25.86 -6.82 -4.96
C SER A 338 26.56 -6.78 -6.32
N PHE A 339 27.46 -5.82 -6.54
CA PHE A 339 28.30 -5.78 -7.73
C PHE A 339 29.47 -6.74 -7.58
N GLU A 340 29.47 -7.81 -8.38
CA GLU A 340 30.55 -8.79 -8.37
C GLU A 340 31.91 -8.12 -8.64
N ASN A 341 32.93 -8.54 -7.90
CA ASN A 341 34.31 -8.08 -8.11
C ASN A 341 34.53 -6.56 -7.93
N ILE A 342 33.76 -5.85 -7.08
CA ILE A 342 33.92 -4.39 -6.87
C ILE A 342 35.37 -3.89 -6.67
N GLY A 343 36.26 -4.71 -6.07
CA GLY A 343 37.68 -4.39 -5.89
C GLY A 343 38.57 -4.62 -7.11
N THR A 344 38.15 -5.43 -8.07
CA THR A 344 38.91 -5.86 -9.26
C THR A 344 38.19 -5.58 -10.59
N ALA A 345 36.97 -5.07 -10.55
CA ALA A 345 36.17 -4.70 -11.69
C ALA A 345 36.74 -3.47 -12.41
N LYS A 346 36.34 -3.29 -13.67
CA LYS A 346 36.63 -2.05 -14.40
C LYS A 346 35.82 -0.92 -13.78
N ASP A 347 36.49 0.20 -13.54
CA ASP A 347 35.89 1.34 -12.87
C ASP A 347 34.67 1.87 -13.66
N GLU A 348 34.68 1.78 -15.00
CA GLU A 348 33.53 2.18 -15.84
C GLU A 348 32.28 1.31 -15.59
N GLU A 349 32.43 -0.01 -15.46
CA GLU A 349 31.32 -0.94 -15.20
C GLU A 349 30.71 -0.69 -13.81
N LEU A 350 31.54 -0.35 -12.83
CA LEU A 350 31.09 0.06 -11.50
C LEU A 350 30.30 1.37 -11.55
N VAL A 351 30.72 2.34 -12.36
CA VAL A 351 29.99 3.61 -12.52
C VAL A 351 28.66 3.42 -13.24
N GLU A 352 28.57 2.54 -14.24
CA GLU A 352 27.30 2.14 -14.85
C GLU A 352 26.36 1.52 -13.82
N TYR A 353 26.88 0.63 -12.98
CA TYR A 353 26.10 0.02 -11.90
C TYR A 353 25.62 1.04 -10.85
N ILE A 354 26.49 1.98 -10.45
CA ILE A 354 26.11 3.09 -9.55
C ILE A 354 24.98 3.93 -10.17
N ASN A 355 25.11 4.33 -11.43
CA ASN A 355 24.08 5.11 -12.12
C ASN A 355 22.74 4.37 -12.18
N LYS A 356 22.75 3.06 -12.40
CA LYS A 356 21.53 2.24 -12.35
C LYS A 356 20.85 2.33 -10.97
N ILE A 357 21.61 2.20 -9.88
CA ILE A 357 21.06 2.32 -8.52
C ILE A 357 20.50 3.73 -8.27
N LEU A 358 21.20 4.78 -8.71
CA LEU A 358 20.75 6.16 -8.56
C LEU A 358 19.43 6.42 -9.32
N ASP A 359 19.26 5.83 -10.50
CA ASP A 359 18.03 5.92 -11.30
C ASP A 359 16.88 5.08 -10.71
N ASP A 360 17.15 3.83 -10.31
CA ASP A 360 16.17 2.95 -9.67
C ASP A 360 15.59 3.61 -8.39
N LYS A 361 16.43 4.35 -7.65
CA LYS A 361 16.04 5.13 -6.47
C LYS A 361 15.56 6.56 -6.79
N LYS A 362 15.59 6.99 -8.05
CA LYS A 362 15.15 8.31 -8.55
C LYS A 362 15.80 9.48 -7.83
N MET A 363 17.10 9.40 -7.61
CA MET A 363 17.83 10.37 -6.79
C MET A 363 18.10 11.70 -7.50
N GLY A 364 17.89 11.81 -8.81
CA GLY A 364 18.18 13.03 -9.57
C GLY A 364 19.68 13.38 -9.61
N ILE A 365 20.53 12.36 -9.51
CA ILE A 365 21.99 12.47 -9.50
C ILE A 365 22.55 11.47 -10.52
N THR A 366 23.60 11.88 -11.24
CA THR A 366 24.40 11.01 -12.11
C THR A 366 25.84 10.94 -11.63
N ALA A 367 26.46 9.77 -11.79
CA ALA A 367 27.86 9.52 -11.48
C ALA A 367 28.71 9.47 -12.75
N THR A 368 29.89 10.09 -12.72
CA THR A 368 30.89 10.06 -13.80
C THR A 368 32.30 9.90 -13.23
N LEU A 369 33.24 9.39 -14.04
CA LEU A 369 34.66 9.33 -13.66
C LEU A 369 35.43 10.54 -14.16
N ASN A 370 36.30 11.06 -13.30
CA ASN A 370 37.32 12.04 -13.65
C ASN A 370 38.68 11.57 -13.09
N GLY A 371 39.40 10.79 -13.89
CA GLY A 371 40.57 10.06 -13.44
C GLY A 371 40.18 9.01 -12.40
N GLU A 372 40.84 9.02 -11.24
CA GLU A 372 40.56 8.10 -10.13
C GLU A 372 39.38 8.54 -9.24
N ASN A 373 38.78 9.69 -9.53
CA ASN A 373 37.69 10.26 -8.74
C ASN A 373 36.33 9.96 -9.37
N LEU A 374 35.36 9.65 -8.52
CA LEU A 374 33.95 9.65 -8.85
C LEU A 374 33.39 11.05 -8.62
N VAL A 375 32.65 11.57 -9.60
CA VAL A 375 31.94 12.84 -9.54
C VAL A 375 30.45 12.56 -9.62
N LEU A 376 29.75 12.77 -8.51
CA LEU A 376 28.29 12.81 -8.47
C LEU A 376 27.82 14.21 -8.85
N THR A 377 26.87 14.30 -9.77
CA THR A 377 26.36 15.56 -10.33
C THR A 377 24.85 15.56 -10.25
N SER A 378 24.25 16.63 -9.72
CA SER A 378 22.80 16.81 -9.72
C SER A 378 22.31 17.06 -11.15
N ASN A 379 21.15 16.51 -11.49
CA ASN A 379 20.55 16.68 -12.81
C ASN A 379 20.00 18.10 -13.04
N GLU A 380 19.90 18.91 -11.98
CA GLU A 380 19.40 20.28 -12.04
C GLU A 380 20.45 21.29 -11.56
N ASN A 381 20.49 22.43 -12.25
CA ASN A 381 21.26 23.59 -11.83
C ASN A 381 20.54 24.33 -10.71
N SER A 382 20.93 24.07 -9.46
CA SER A 382 20.43 24.85 -8.35
C SER A 382 21.42 25.04 -7.23
N SER A 383 21.39 26.24 -6.64
CA SER A 383 22.12 26.57 -5.41
C SER A 383 21.57 25.84 -4.17
N LYS A 384 20.36 25.27 -4.27
CA LYS A 384 19.68 24.58 -3.18
C LYS A 384 19.96 23.08 -3.14
N ASN A 385 20.48 22.50 -4.23
CA ASN A 385 20.72 21.08 -4.30
C ASN A 385 21.90 20.67 -3.41
N GLU A 386 21.78 19.49 -2.81
CA GLU A 386 22.78 18.87 -1.95
C GLU A 386 23.19 17.50 -2.46
N ILE A 387 24.49 17.20 -2.37
CA ILE A 387 25.02 15.86 -2.60
C ILE A 387 25.98 15.54 -1.45
N ILE A 388 25.45 14.88 -0.43
CA ILE A 388 26.19 14.47 0.75
C ILE A 388 26.40 12.97 0.66
N VAL A 389 27.66 12.57 0.51
CA VAL A 389 28.05 11.16 0.52
C VAL A 389 28.65 10.83 1.88
N SER A 390 28.16 9.75 2.50
CA SER A 390 28.61 9.36 3.83
C SER A 390 28.86 7.86 3.94
N LYS A 391 29.68 7.51 4.93
CA LYS A 391 30.00 6.14 5.31
C LYS A 391 29.74 5.90 6.78
N VAL A 392 29.41 4.65 7.10
CA VAL A 392 29.36 4.17 8.48
C VAL A 392 30.77 3.76 8.93
N LEU A 393 31.22 4.29 10.06
CA LEU A 393 32.47 3.93 10.72
C LEU A 393 32.21 3.16 12.02
N GLY A 394 33.19 2.36 12.44
CA GLY A 394 33.01 1.43 13.56
C GLY A 394 31.99 0.34 13.24
N ALA A 395 31.95 -0.08 11.97
CA ALA A 395 30.95 -1.01 11.47
C ALA A 395 30.94 -2.29 12.32
N LYS A 396 29.75 -2.63 12.81
CA LYS A 396 29.47 -3.91 13.44
C LYS A 396 29.21 -4.93 12.35
N ASN A 397 29.59 -6.19 12.60
CA ASN A 397 29.34 -7.26 11.65
C ASN A 397 27.82 -7.43 11.48
N VAL A 398 27.35 -7.22 10.26
CA VAL A 398 26.01 -7.56 9.83
C VAL A 398 26.12 -8.86 9.04
N ASP A 399 25.46 -9.90 9.52
CA ASP A 399 25.28 -11.12 8.76
C ASP A 399 24.37 -10.81 7.58
N ASP A 400 24.92 -10.90 6.36
CA ASP A 400 24.14 -10.60 5.17
C ASP A 400 22.97 -11.59 5.00
N GLY A 401 21.86 -11.04 4.49
CA GLY A 401 20.71 -11.82 4.10
C GLY A 401 21.07 -12.74 2.91
N ARG A 402 20.42 -13.90 2.83
CA ARG A 402 20.56 -14.81 1.69
C ARG A 402 19.18 -15.18 1.17
N ASP A 403 19.08 -15.29 -0.14
CA ASP A 403 17.89 -15.79 -0.80
C ASP A 403 17.71 -17.27 -0.48
N ALA A 404 16.47 -17.75 -0.54
CA ALA A 404 16.21 -19.18 -0.49
C ALA A 404 16.80 -19.84 -1.74
N SER A 405 17.41 -21.01 -1.57
CA SER A 405 17.91 -21.86 -2.66
C SER A 405 17.55 -23.30 -2.31
N ILE A 406 16.36 -23.73 -2.77
CA ILE A 406 15.73 -24.98 -2.35
C ILE A 406 15.57 -25.92 -3.55
N THR A 407 15.93 -27.18 -3.36
CA THR A 407 15.73 -28.26 -4.33
C THR A 407 14.65 -29.21 -3.84
N PHE A 408 13.71 -29.53 -4.71
CA PHE A 408 12.63 -30.48 -4.51
C PHE A 408 12.86 -31.66 -5.46
N GLU A 409 13.07 -32.85 -4.90
CA GLU A 409 13.18 -34.10 -5.66
C GLU A 409 11.89 -34.89 -5.46
N ASP A 410 11.13 -35.15 -6.52
CA ASP A 410 9.91 -35.95 -6.43
C ASP A 410 10.20 -37.46 -6.42
N GLY A 411 9.20 -38.26 -6.03
CA GLY A 411 9.32 -39.72 -5.99
C GLY A 411 9.49 -40.42 -7.35
N LYS A 412 9.43 -39.69 -8.47
CA LYS A 412 9.63 -40.18 -9.84
C LYS A 412 10.99 -39.73 -10.42
N GLY A 413 11.81 -39.01 -9.65
CA GLY A 413 13.12 -38.53 -10.04
C GLY A 413 13.12 -37.15 -10.72
N GLY A 414 12.00 -36.43 -10.70
CA GLY A 414 11.93 -35.03 -11.12
C GLY A 414 12.64 -34.13 -10.11
N VAL A 415 13.36 -33.13 -10.61
CA VAL A 415 14.12 -32.18 -9.78
C VAL A 415 13.68 -30.76 -10.12
N TYR A 416 13.16 -30.05 -9.12
CA TYR A 416 12.79 -28.65 -9.22
C TYR A 416 13.69 -27.81 -8.31
N LYS A 417 14.21 -26.69 -8.84
CA LYS A 417 15.04 -25.75 -8.09
C LYS A 417 14.34 -24.42 -7.98
N TYR A 418 14.29 -23.89 -6.77
CA TYR A 418 13.73 -22.59 -6.46
C TYR A 418 14.82 -21.71 -5.88
N VAL A 419 15.00 -20.53 -6.48
CA VAL A 419 15.83 -19.45 -5.93
C VAL A 419 14.97 -18.20 -5.82
N GLY A 420 14.91 -17.58 -4.64
CA GLY A 420 14.14 -16.35 -4.46
C GLY A 420 13.95 -15.90 -3.01
N THR A 421 13.18 -14.83 -2.83
CA THR A 421 12.99 -14.12 -1.55
C THR A 421 11.75 -14.54 -0.78
N SER A 422 11.22 -15.75 -1.04
CA SER A 422 10.08 -16.33 -0.31
C SER A 422 10.44 -17.70 0.28
N ASN A 423 10.06 -17.91 1.54
CA ASN A 423 10.09 -19.21 2.22
C ASN A 423 8.77 -19.98 2.08
N THR A 424 7.94 -19.60 1.12
CA THR A 424 6.74 -20.35 0.71
C THR A 424 6.82 -20.62 -0.78
N VAL A 425 6.81 -21.90 -1.16
CA VAL A 425 6.93 -22.36 -2.54
C VAL A 425 5.70 -23.20 -2.86
N THR A 426 5.07 -22.97 -4.01
CA THR A 426 3.98 -23.83 -4.50
C THR A 426 4.42 -24.52 -5.78
N LEU A 427 4.35 -25.85 -5.79
CA LEU A 427 4.70 -26.72 -6.91
C LEU A 427 3.56 -27.72 -7.12
N ASP A 428 2.98 -27.75 -8.32
CA ASP A 428 1.91 -28.70 -8.70
C ASP A 428 0.74 -28.79 -7.71
N GLY A 429 0.30 -27.64 -7.19
CA GLY A 429 -0.77 -27.55 -6.19
C GLY A 429 -0.33 -27.89 -4.75
N VAL A 430 0.94 -28.22 -4.53
CA VAL A 430 1.51 -28.46 -3.20
C VAL A 430 2.23 -27.22 -2.72
N THR A 431 1.76 -26.63 -1.62
CA THR A 431 2.39 -25.49 -0.96
C THR A 431 3.29 -25.96 0.18
N PHE A 432 4.57 -25.64 0.07
CA PHE A 432 5.63 -25.87 1.05
C PHE A 432 5.92 -24.57 1.78
N LYS A 433 5.70 -24.54 3.09
CA LYS A 433 5.96 -23.36 3.93
C LYS A 433 7.08 -23.68 4.92
N PHE A 434 8.21 -23.02 4.73
CA PHE A 434 9.41 -23.16 5.55
C PHE A 434 9.42 -22.13 6.68
N SER A 435 9.66 -22.61 7.91
CA SER A 435 9.72 -21.79 9.14
C SER A 435 11.08 -21.87 9.85
N GLY A 436 12.04 -22.63 9.31
CA GLY A 436 13.38 -22.80 9.87
C GLY A 436 14.42 -23.17 8.81
N GLU A 437 15.63 -23.50 9.24
CA GLU A 437 16.68 -24.00 8.36
C GLU A 437 16.47 -25.47 7.99
N ILE A 438 16.69 -25.80 6.72
CA ILE A 438 16.61 -27.18 6.24
C ILE A 438 17.88 -27.93 6.72
N PRO A 439 17.75 -29.07 7.40
CA PRO A 439 18.89 -29.91 7.79
C PRO A 439 19.74 -30.35 6.58
N GLU A 440 21.02 -30.63 6.81
CA GLU A 440 21.95 -31.11 5.75
C GLU A 440 21.47 -32.41 5.08
N ASP A 441 20.85 -33.32 5.83
CA ASP A 441 20.27 -34.57 5.33
C ASP A 441 18.94 -34.37 4.58
N GLY A 442 18.37 -33.17 4.63
CA GLY A 442 17.13 -32.79 3.99
C GLY A 442 15.88 -33.16 4.77
N ILE A 443 14.71 -32.82 4.22
CA ILE A 443 13.39 -33.13 4.79
C ILE A 443 12.64 -34.01 3.80
N THR A 444 12.05 -35.11 4.30
CA THR A 444 11.17 -35.96 3.48
C THR A 444 9.72 -35.57 3.70
N VAL A 445 8.95 -35.52 2.62
CA VAL A 445 7.51 -35.25 2.65
C VAL A 445 6.81 -36.45 2.05
N ASN A 446 5.87 -37.02 2.79
CA ASN A 446 5.04 -38.13 2.33
C ASN A 446 3.65 -37.63 1.96
N GLY A 447 3.29 -37.72 0.68
CA GLY A 447 1.95 -37.44 0.17
C GLY A 447 1.12 -38.71 0.04
N LYS A 448 -0.10 -38.70 0.59
CA LYS A 448 -1.06 -39.80 0.47
C LYS A 448 -2.47 -39.26 0.26
N GLN A 449 -3.37 -40.10 -0.23
CA GLN A 449 -4.78 -39.75 -0.32
C GLN A 449 -5.38 -39.58 1.09
N ASP A 450 -6.08 -38.48 1.33
CA ASP A 450 -6.76 -38.21 2.61
C ASP A 450 -8.13 -38.88 2.65
N VAL A 451 -8.13 -40.16 3.03
CA VAL A 451 -9.36 -40.94 3.20
C VAL A 451 -10.22 -40.42 4.36
N LYS A 452 -9.61 -39.77 5.36
CA LYS A 452 -10.34 -39.29 6.55
C LYS A 452 -11.22 -38.10 6.18
N SER A 453 -10.68 -37.11 5.48
CA SER A 453 -11.45 -35.94 5.03
C SER A 453 -12.64 -36.35 4.16
N ILE A 454 -12.41 -37.27 3.21
CA ILE A 454 -13.47 -37.83 2.36
C ILE A 454 -14.57 -38.49 3.20
N LYS A 455 -14.19 -39.29 4.20
CA LYS A 455 -15.14 -39.93 5.12
C LYS A 455 -15.93 -38.89 5.93
N ASP A 456 -15.26 -37.89 6.49
CA ASP A 456 -15.90 -36.88 7.32
C ASP A 456 -16.93 -36.06 6.51
N ASN A 457 -16.62 -35.74 5.25
CA ASN A 457 -17.58 -35.08 4.33
C ASN A 457 -18.84 -35.92 4.08
N LEU A 458 -18.68 -37.23 3.85
CA LEU A 458 -19.80 -38.16 3.67
C LEU A 458 -20.63 -38.30 4.95
N VAL A 459 -19.98 -38.44 6.11
CA VAL A 459 -20.66 -38.52 7.41
C VAL A 459 -21.48 -37.27 7.68
N ASN A 460 -20.93 -36.09 7.39
CA ASN A 460 -21.64 -34.82 7.53
C ASN A 460 -22.88 -34.75 6.62
N PHE A 461 -22.77 -35.19 5.36
CA PHE A 461 -23.91 -35.30 4.46
C PHE A 461 -25.02 -36.19 5.03
N PHE A 462 -24.67 -37.40 5.50
CA PHE A 462 -25.65 -38.32 6.07
C PHE A 462 -26.32 -37.75 7.32
N ASN A 463 -25.55 -37.09 8.19
CA ASN A 463 -26.11 -36.46 9.39
C ASN A 463 -27.11 -35.36 9.05
N ASP A 464 -26.80 -34.48 8.10
CA ASP A 464 -27.70 -33.40 7.70
C ASP A 464 -28.92 -33.92 6.93
N TYR A 465 -28.75 -34.97 6.11
CA TYR A 465 -29.85 -35.67 5.46
C TYR A 465 -30.81 -36.28 6.49
N ASN A 466 -30.27 -37.00 7.48
CA ASN A 466 -31.07 -37.63 8.52
C ASN A 466 -31.87 -36.59 9.31
N LYS A 467 -31.24 -35.46 9.68
CA LYS A 467 -31.95 -34.35 10.33
C LYS A 467 -33.10 -33.79 9.48
N LEU A 468 -32.88 -33.60 8.17
CA LEU A 468 -33.93 -33.11 7.27
C LEU A 468 -35.10 -34.09 7.18
N VAL A 469 -34.79 -35.39 7.03
CA VAL A 469 -35.80 -36.46 6.96
C VAL A 469 -36.54 -36.62 8.28
N GLU A 470 -35.86 -36.55 9.41
CA GLU A 470 -36.47 -36.56 10.75
C GLU A 470 -37.45 -35.39 10.91
N LYS A 471 -37.04 -34.17 10.53
CA LYS A 471 -37.92 -33.00 10.59
C LYS A 471 -39.15 -33.18 9.69
N LEU A 472 -38.97 -33.67 8.46
CA LEU A 472 -40.06 -33.98 7.53
C LEU A 472 -41.02 -35.04 8.11
N ASN A 473 -40.48 -36.12 8.66
CA ASN A 473 -41.27 -37.18 9.27
C ASN A 473 -42.04 -36.68 10.49
N SER A 474 -41.40 -35.90 11.38
CA SER A 474 -42.06 -35.28 12.52
C SER A 474 -43.22 -34.40 12.05
N LEU A 475 -42.99 -33.48 11.11
CA LEU A 475 -44.04 -32.57 10.62
C LEU A 475 -45.17 -33.27 9.85
N THR A 476 -44.92 -34.43 9.25
CA THR A 476 -45.94 -35.19 8.51
C THR A 476 -46.74 -36.15 9.39
N THR A 477 -46.16 -36.60 10.50
CA THR A 477 -46.81 -37.52 11.45
C THR A 477 -47.45 -36.80 12.62
N GLU A 478 -46.96 -35.62 12.97
CA GLU A 478 -47.48 -34.78 14.03
C GLU A 478 -48.92 -34.36 13.73
N LYS A 479 -49.83 -34.69 14.66
CA LYS A 479 -51.22 -34.29 14.58
C LYS A 479 -51.42 -33.01 15.36
N ARG A 480 -52.05 -32.02 14.72
CA ARG A 480 -52.52 -30.80 15.40
C ARG A 480 -53.28 -31.18 16.67
N ASN A 481 -52.88 -30.58 17.79
CA ASN A 481 -53.63 -30.70 19.02
C ASN A 481 -54.96 -29.95 18.89
N ARG A 482 -56.07 -30.68 18.88
CA ARG A 482 -57.40 -30.09 18.66
C ARG A 482 -57.93 -29.35 19.88
N ASP A 483 -57.35 -29.61 21.05
CA ASP A 483 -57.73 -28.98 22.32
C ASP A 483 -57.19 -27.54 22.41
N PHE A 484 -56.22 -27.18 21.55
CA PHE A 484 -55.61 -25.85 21.48
C PHE A 484 -55.99 -25.17 20.16
N THR A 485 -56.70 -24.05 20.25
CA THR A 485 -56.98 -23.16 19.12
C THR A 485 -56.14 -21.89 19.25
N PRO A 486 -55.73 -21.25 18.13
CA PRO A 486 -55.04 -19.96 18.24
C PRO A 486 -55.86 -18.96 19.07
N LEU A 487 -55.18 -18.18 19.89
CA LEU A 487 -55.85 -17.25 20.81
C LEU A 487 -56.48 -16.08 20.04
N THR A 488 -57.68 -15.67 20.44
CA THR A 488 -58.31 -14.44 19.93
C THR A 488 -57.56 -13.21 20.42
N ALA A 489 -57.78 -12.06 19.78
CA ALA A 489 -57.13 -10.81 20.20
C ALA A 489 -57.46 -10.41 21.65
N ASP A 490 -58.65 -10.76 22.13
CA ASP A 490 -59.06 -10.50 23.51
C ASP A 490 -58.37 -11.46 24.49
N GLN A 491 -58.28 -12.76 24.14
CA GLN A 491 -57.55 -13.75 24.95
C GLN A 491 -56.05 -13.40 25.08
N LYS A 492 -55.44 -12.93 23.99
CA LYS A 492 -54.03 -12.47 24.00
C LYS A 492 -53.81 -11.24 24.90
N LYS A 493 -54.83 -10.39 25.13
CA LYS A 493 -54.73 -9.24 26.05
C LYS A 493 -54.87 -9.63 27.51
N GLU A 494 -55.51 -10.76 27.78
CA GLU A 494 -55.79 -11.27 29.14
C GLU A 494 -54.69 -12.22 29.64
N MET A 495 -53.76 -12.63 28.78
CA MET A 495 -52.66 -13.55 29.10
C MET A 495 -51.31 -12.83 29.11
N SER A 496 -50.37 -13.32 29.93
CA SER A 496 -48.98 -12.88 29.88
C SER A 496 -48.25 -13.41 28.64
N GLU A 497 -47.14 -12.78 28.25
CA GLU A 497 -46.36 -13.19 27.07
C GLU A 497 -45.86 -14.64 27.16
N ASP A 498 -45.45 -15.10 28.35
CA ASP A 498 -44.97 -16.46 28.58
C ASP A 498 -46.09 -17.50 28.41
N GLU A 499 -47.30 -17.20 28.89
CA GLU A 499 -48.47 -18.06 28.72
C GLU A 499 -48.90 -18.14 27.25
N ILE A 500 -48.83 -17.01 26.53
CA ILE A 500 -49.11 -16.96 25.09
C ILE A 500 -48.10 -17.82 24.32
N LYS A 501 -46.82 -17.77 24.68
CA LYS A 501 -45.78 -18.57 24.04
C LYS A 501 -45.99 -20.07 24.25
N LEU A 502 -46.22 -20.48 25.50
CA LEU A 502 -46.53 -21.88 25.85
C LEU A 502 -47.79 -22.39 25.14
N TRP A 503 -48.81 -21.54 25.01
CA TRP A 503 -50.03 -21.88 24.28
C TRP A 503 -49.74 -22.07 22.78
N ASN A 504 -49.01 -21.14 22.16
CA ASN A 504 -48.66 -21.21 20.74
C ASN A 504 -47.76 -22.41 20.40
N GLU A 505 -46.96 -22.92 21.34
CA GLU A 505 -46.20 -24.17 21.16
C GLU A 505 -47.09 -25.42 21.13
N LYS A 506 -48.32 -25.35 21.67
CA LYS A 506 -49.29 -26.45 21.68
C LYS A 506 -50.29 -26.40 20.51
N VAL A 507 -50.46 -25.24 19.89
CA VAL A 507 -51.36 -24.96 18.74
C VAL A 507 -50.78 -25.50 17.45
#